data_AF-A0A836K579-F1
#
_entry.id   AF-A0A836K579-F1
#
_cell.length_a   1.000
_cell.length_b   1.000
_cell.length_c   1.000
_cell.angle_alpha   90.00
_cell.angle_beta   90.00
_cell.angle_gamma   90.00
#
_symmetry.space_group_name_H-M   'P 1'
#
loop_
_entity.id
_entity.type
_entity.pdbx_description
1 polymer ?
#
loop_
_entity_poly.entity_id
_entity_poly.type
_entity_poly.pdbx_seq_one_letter_code
_entity_poly.pdbx_strand_id
1 'polypeptide(L)'
;MNLVSADVGRIDHMPFDDRSAVDVKHPWCNVFCHPNKYLAGRSSANFVIDRTIYSASVGANMLPLGRKPRKVPHTIANSDIDTNFHTFIMEYWTIVLSIVAVILAIYYYSSRKDSNVFQKHGIPHVKEYFLLERIWKLFIRPKSFADMIKEMYNVHSDAKYIGAFDFTRLIVVIRDPELIKFVAIKHFDAFPDHLFFGNETQDPLFGTNLLALRGDKWRDIRTLLSPAFTASKMRTMFQLISECAVNFSEYLLNVPSDKRVMEMKDIFTRYSNDVIASCAFGIDVDSMRNPENDFYMFGKKASNFGMFALIKILMYQHMPSLIRLFNIKLIDDRTNAFFVNLVADTIRIREEKGITRPDVIQLLMDSRSKREPGRELTILNITSQAFIFFIAGFDSSSTLMSFVAHEIAINPDIQEKLQNEIDKILEDTNGKPSYEAINGMKYLNAVINEALRKYPVQPMTDRVCVKDFELPSTLPNVKPYLVKEGTILFIPIYALQHDPKYFPEPDKFKPERFFDKGDNFNAYYPFGLGPRMCIGNRFALFETRVMLFHLLARCQLKPCEKTSTSVKFQKGGFSMRMKGGFWLSIVPRENAHPTVVKTNQSGQFQISK
;
A
#
# COMPACT_ATOMS: atom_id res chain seq x y z
N MET A 1 -40.71 8.31 21.81
CA MET A 1 -42.11 7.83 21.84
C MET A 1 -42.32 7.00 20.59
N ASN A 2 -42.87 5.79 20.77
CA ASN A 2 -43.09 4.69 19.81
C ASN A 2 -41.87 3.81 19.45
N LEU A 3 -41.83 2.70 20.21
CA LEU A 3 -41.06 1.47 20.06
C LEU A 3 -41.74 0.55 19.03
N VAL A 4 -40.96 -0.19 18.25
CA VAL A 4 -41.33 -1.54 17.78
C VAL A 4 -40.09 -2.43 17.85
N SER A 5 -40.14 -3.41 18.75
CA SER A 5 -39.25 -4.55 18.90
C SER A 5 -39.59 -5.64 17.89
N ALA A 6 -38.58 -6.39 17.43
CA ALA A 6 -38.79 -7.67 16.76
C ALA A 6 -37.65 -8.64 17.11
N ASP A 7 -38.07 -9.88 17.30
CA ASP A 7 -37.50 -10.90 18.16
C ASP A 7 -36.30 -11.70 17.64
N VAL A 8 -35.63 -12.29 18.62
CA VAL A 8 -34.56 -13.27 18.55
C VAL A 8 -35.14 -14.66 18.23
N GLY A 9 -34.72 -15.27 17.12
CA GLY A 9 -35.03 -16.65 16.76
C GLY A 9 -33.83 -17.58 16.99
N ARG A 10 -33.95 -18.47 17.99
CA ARG A 10 -33.14 -19.69 18.17
C ARG A 10 -33.35 -20.63 16.99
N ILE A 11 -32.30 -21.32 16.55
CA ILE A 11 -32.42 -22.58 15.80
C ILE A 11 -31.63 -23.65 16.55
N ASP A 12 -32.36 -24.69 16.92
CA ASP A 12 -31.92 -25.86 17.65
C ASP A 12 -31.11 -26.83 16.78
N HIS A 13 -30.26 -27.58 17.48
CA HIS A 13 -29.51 -28.72 17.00
C HIS A 13 -30.41 -29.90 16.59
N MET A 14 -30.03 -30.62 15.53
CA MET A 14 -30.35 -32.04 15.40
C MET A 14 -29.17 -32.84 14.80
N PRO A 15 -29.01 -34.12 15.19
CA PRO A 15 -27.81 -34.92 15.00
C PRO A 15 -27.88 -35.78 13.72
N PHE A 16 -26.74 -36.24 13.21
CA PHE A 16 -26.72 -37.39 12.31
C PHE A 16 -25.61 -38.38 12.68
N ASP A 17 -26.06 -39.62 12.71
CA ASP A 17 -25.45 -40.87 13.16
C ASP A 17 -24.69 -41.57 12.01
N ASP A 18 -23.81 -42.47 12.40
CA ASP A 18 -22.96 -43.35 11.59
C ASP A 18 -23.75 -44.26 10.62
N ARG A 19 -23.19 -44.51 9.43
CA ARG A 19 -22.66 -45.84 9.01
C ARG A 19 -22.38 -45.94 7.50
N SER A 20 -21.28 -46.64 7.24
CA SER A 20 -20.97 -47.49 6.08
C SER A 20 -20.78 -46.86 4.69
N ALA A 21 -19.55 -46.98 4.15
CA ALA A 21 -19.28 -48.00 3.12
C ALA A 21 -17.78 -48.05 2.72
N VAL A 22 -17.21 -49.24 2.90
CA VAL A 22 -16.47 -50.04 1.90
C VAL A 22 -15.06 -49.62 1.48
N ASP A 23 -14.12 -50.47 1.92
CA ASP A 23 -12.80 -50.79 1.38
C ASP A 23 -12.74 -50.95 -0.14
N VAL A 24 -11.75 -50.32 -0.79
CA VAL A 24 -10.96 -50.94 -1.87
C VAL A 24 -9.47 -50.69 -1.62
N LYS A 25 -8.73 -51.79 -1.61
CA LYS A 25 -7.33 -51.99 -1.25
C LYS A 25 -6.31 -51.54 -2.33
N HIS A 26 -5.24 -50.87 -1.85
CA HIS A 26 -3.79 -51.08 -2.10
C HIS A 26 -3.18 -50.95 -3.52
N PRO A 27 -1.82 -50.96 -3.68
CA PRO A 27 -0.69 -50.70 -2.74
C PRO A 27 0.33 -49.67 -3.36
N TRP A 28 1.23 -48.97 -2.67
CA TRP A 28 2.46 -49.35 -1.93
C TRP A 28 2.95 -48.07 -1.21
N CYS A 29 3.12 -47.99 0.12
CA CYS A 29 4.23 -48.50 0.95
C CYS A 29 5.64 -48.18 0.39
N ASN A 30 6.66 -47.72 1.13
CA ASN A 30 6.79 -47.22 2.50
C ASN A 30 8.29 -46.86 2.67
N VAL A 31 8.58 -45.86 3.52
CA VAL A 31 9.67 -45.87 4.52
C VAL A 31 11.15 -45.81 4.00
N PHE A 32 11.90 -44.78 4.41
CA PHE A 32 12.87 -44.94 5.50
C PHE A 32 13.45 -43.62 6.02
N CYS A 33 13.60 -43.65 7.34
CA CYS A 33 14.15 -42.65 8.24
C CYS A 33 15.65 -42.39 8.05
N HIS A 34 16.06 -41.23 8.58
CA HIS A 34 17.41 -40.93 9.09
C HIS A 34 18.02 -42.09 9.91
N PRO A 35 19.36 -42.18 9.96
CA PRO A 35 20.05 -41.63 11.12
C PRO A 35 21.37 -40.91 10.81
N ASN A 36 21.72 -40.04 11.75
CA ASN A 36 22.93 -39.25 11.87
C ASN A 36 23.96 -40.01 12.72
N LYS A 37 25.27 -39.95 12.43
CA LYS A 37 26.35 -39.94 13.46
C LYS A 37 27.80 -39.93 12.93
N TYR A 38 28.57 -39.00 13.52
CA TYR A 38 29.94 -39.10 14.07
C TYR A 38 31.15 -38.38 13.43
N LEU A 39 31.70 -37.47 14.29
CA LEU A 39 33.11 -37.18 14.62
C LEU A 39 33.80 -35.90 14.07
N ALA A 40 33.75 -34.87 14.93
CA ALA A 40 34.87 -34.20 15.62
C ALA A 40 36.20 -33.93 14.88
N GLY A 41 36.68 -32.67 14.96
CA GLY A 41 38.12 -32.38 14.91
C GLY A 41 38.57 -30.99 14.45
N ARG A 42 38.58 -30.02 15.37
CA ARG A 42 39.56 -28.92 15.54
C ARG A 42 40.14 -28.12 14.33
N SER A 43 40.00 -26.79 14.50
CA SER A 43 41.06 -25.76 14.51
C SER A 43 41.13 -24.76 13.34
N SER A 44 40.94 -23.50 13.76
CA SER A 44 41.71 -22.28 13.46
C SER A 44 41.94 -21.79 12.02
N ALA A 45 41.66 -20.48 11.92
CA ALA A 45 42.41 -19.44 11.21
C ALA A 45 41.97 -19.08 9.77
N ASN A 46 41.22 -17.97 9.72
CA ASN A 46 41.42 -16.79 8.87
C ASN A 46 42.52 -16.91 7.79
N PHE A 47 42.16 -16.66 6.53
CA PHE A 47 43.08 -15.97 5.62
C PHE A 47 42.32 -15.07 4.64
N VAL A 48 42.74 -13.82 4.64
CA VAL A 48 42.34 -12.71 3.78
C VAL A 48 43.65 -12.17 3.20
N ILE A 49 43.69 -12.04 1.87
CA ILE A 49 44.55 -11.16 1.04
C ILE A 49 46.07 -11.50 1.05
N ASP A 50 46.67 -11.76 -0.12
CA ASP A 50 47.29 -10.71 -0.94
C ASP A 50 47.80 -11.21 -2.31
N ARG A 51 47.93 -10.21 -3.19
CA ARG A 51 48.49 -10.13 -4.53
C ARG A 51 49.90 -10.75 -4.64
N THR A 52 50.31 -11.11 -5.87
CA THR A 52 51.29 -10.38 -6.71
C THR A 52 52.01 -11.31 -7.70
N ILE A 53 51.89 -10.99 -8.99
CA ILE A 53 52.86 -11.03 -10.13
C ILE A 53 54.17 -11.82 -9.94
N TYR A 54 54.56 -12.68 -10.92
CA TYR A 54 55.93 -12.71 -11.47
C TYR A 54 56.01 -13.38 -12.85
N SER A 55 56.79 -12.74 -13.73
CA SER A 55 57.24 -13.18 -15.05
C SER A 55 58.63 -13.84 -15.00
N ALA A 56 58.96 -14.57 -16.06
CA ALA A 56 60.26 -14.61 -16.77
C ALA A 56 61.13 -15.90 -16.74
N SER A 57 61.16 -16.57 -17.92
CA SER A 57 62.34 -16.83 -18.78
C SER A 57 63.41 -17.91 -18.48
N VAL A 58 64.08 -18.29 -19.60
CA VAL A 58 65.38 -18.99 -19.80
C VAL A 58 65.29 -20.52 -19.99
N GLY A 59 65.91 -21.20 -20.95
CA GLY A 59 66.95 -20.83 -21.93
C GLY A 59 67.26 -21.97 -22.94
N ALA A 60 68.24 -21.71 -23.80
CA ALA A 60 68.58 -22.41 -25.05
C ALA A 60 69.50 -23.65 -24.93
N ASN A 61 69.53 -24.51 -25.98
CA ASN A 61 70.74 -25.23 -26.45
C ASN A 61 70.60 -25.82 -27.87
N MET A 62 71.75 -25.99 -28.54
CA MET A 62 72.03 -26.05 -30.00
C MET A 62 71.99 -27.44 -30.69
N LEU A 63 71.55 -27.43 -31.98
CA LEU A 63 72.04 -28.08 -33.26
C LEU A 63 72.35 -29.61 -33.37
N PRO A 64 72.50 -30.19 -34.59
CA PRO A 64 71.74 -30.05 -35.86
C PRO A 64 71.45 -31.41 -36.56
N LEU A 65 70.65 -31.47 -37.64
CA LEU A 65 70.93 -32.29 -38.85
C LEU A 65 69.93 -31.97 -39.97
N GLY A 66 70.43 -31.97 -41.20
CA GLY A 66 69.91 -31.22 -42.33
C GLY A 66 68.69 -31.78 -43.06
N ARG A 67 67.96 -30.87 -43.73
CA ARG A 67 67.54 -30.95 -45.15
C ARG A 67 66.92 -29.61 -45.60
N LYS A 68 67.49 -29.00 -46.66
CA LYS A 68 66.87 -27.92 -47.47
C LYS A 68 65.84 -28.53 -48.45
N PRO A 69 65.10 -27.74 -49.25
CA PRO A 69 64.10 -26.73 -48.89
C PRO A 69 62.76 -26.99 -49.62
N ARG A 70 61.62 -26.51 -49.11
CA ARG A 70 60.41 -26.34 -49.94
C ARG A 70 59.91 -24.90 -49.81
N LYS A 71 59.87 -24.20 -50.95
CA LYS A 71 59.21 -22.91 -51.10
C LYS A 71 57.74 -23.07 -50.70
N VAL A 72 57.28 -22.28 -49.72
CA VAL A 72 55.86 -22.03 -49.48
C VAL A 72 55.57 -20.63 -50.03
N PRO A 73 54.61 -20.45 -50.95
CA PRO A 73 54.21 -19.13 -51.43
C PRO A 73 53.41 -18.39 -50.36
N HIS A 74 53.44 -17.07 -50.49
CA HIS A 74 52.64 -16.09 -49.76
C HIS A 74 51.13 -16.33 -49.85
N THR A 75 50.42 -15.60 -48.98
CA THR A 75 48.98 -15.26 -48.97
C THR A 75 48.01 -16.33 -48.47
N ILE A 76 47.80 -16.36 -47.15
CA ILE A 76 46.48 -16.71 -46.60
C ILE A 76 45.60 -15.49 -46.86
N ALA A 77 44.54 -15.70 -47.63
CA ALA A 77 43.56 -14.68 -47.97
C ALA A 77 42.77 -14.27 -46.71
N ASN A 78 42.84 -12.99 -46.36
CA ASN A 78 41.97 -12.36 -45.35
C ASN A 78 40.49 -12.35 -45.78
N SER A 79 40.13 -12.78 -46.99
CA SER A 79 38.76 -12.72 -47.51
C SER A 79 37.82 -13.76 -46.91
N ASP A 80 38.30 -14.95 -46.54
CA ASP A 80 37.41 -16.05 -46.13
C ASP A 80 36.99 -15.97 -44.65
N ILE A 81 37.75 -15.24 -43.83
CA ILE A 81 37.41 -15.01 -42.41
C ILE A 81 36.36 -13.90 -42.29
N ASP A 82 36.50 -12.82 -43.06
CA ASP A 82 35.53 -11.71 -43.08
C ASP A 82 34.17 -12.14 -43.66
N THR A 83 34.17 -12.98 -44.71
CA THR A 83 32.92 -13.44 -45.35
C THR A 83 32.12 -14.36 -44.43
N ASN A 84 32.78 -15.27 -43.69
CA ASN A 84 32.11 -16.11 -42.71
C ASN A 84 31.60 -15.29 -41.51
N PHE A 85 32.38 -14.32 -41.01
CA PHE A 85 31.95 -13.46 -39.90
C PHE A 85 30.74 -12.59 -40.26
N HIS A 86 30.70 -12.03 -41.48
CA HIS A 86 29.54 -11.28 -41.96
C HIS A 86 28.30 -12.16 -42.15
N THR A 87 28.46 -13.40 -42.62
CA THR A 87 27.34 -14.34 -42.81
C THR A 87 26.75 -14.78 -41.46
N PHE A 88 27.61 -15.06 -40.47
CA PHE A 88 27.19 -15.33 -39.10
C PHE A 88 26.44 -14.14 -38.48
N ILE A 89 26.95 -12.91 -38.62
CA ILE A 89 26.27 -11.71 -38.11
C ILE A 89 24.88 -11.54 -38.76
N MET A 90 24.77 -11.75 -40.07
CA MET A 90 23.52 -11.64 -40.81
C MET A 90 22.47 -12.67 -40.35
N GLU A 91 22.87 -13.91 -40.03
CA GLU A 91 21.96 -14.93 -39.49
C GLU A 91 21.44 -14.58 -38.09
N TYR A 92 22.26 -13.99 -37.22
CA TYR A 92 21.79 -13.51 -35.91
C TYR A 92 20.79 -12.36 -36.05
N TRP A 93 21.04 -11.43 -36.97
CA TRP A 93 20.11 -10.32 -37.22
C TRP A 93 18.78 -10.80 -37.81
N THR A 94 18.78 -11.78 -38.71
CA THR A 94 17.52 -12.33 -39.25
C THR A 94 16.71 -13.07 -38.19
N ILE A 95 17.35 -13.82 -37.29
CA ILE A 95 16.68 -14.45 -36.13
C ILE A 95 16.08 -13.38 -35.21
N VAL A 96 16.85 -12.35 -34.86
CA VAL A 96 16.37 -11.24 -34.01
C VAL A 96 15.21 -10.51 -34.66
N LEU A 97 15.31 -10.17 -35.95
CA LEU A 97 14.25 -9.48 -36.69
C LEU A 97 12.99 -10.35 -36.84
N SER A 98 13.14 -11.66 -37.01
CA SER A 98 12.00 -12.59 -37.08
C SER A 98 11.28 -12.71 -35.73
N ILE A 99 12.03 -12.77 -34.62
CA ILE A 99 11.45 -12.74 -33.26
C ILE A 99 10.72 -11.42 -33.03
N VAL A 100 11.31 -10.29 -33.40
CA VAL A 100 10.65 -8.98 -33.30
C VAL A 100 9.38 -8.92 -34.16
N ALA A 101 9.40 -9.44 -35.39
CA ALA A 101 8.23 -9.47 -36.27
C ALA A 101 7.10 -10.33 -35.70
N VAL A 102 7.40 -11.50 -35.12
CA VAL A 102 6.41 -12.36 -34.45
C VAL A 102 5.85 -11.67 -33.21
N ILE A 103 6.69 -11.02 -32.40
CA ILE A 103 6.24 -10.23 -31.24
C ILE A 103 5.32 -9.10 -31.69
N LEU A 104 5.66 -8.39 -32.77
CA LEU A 104 4.84 -7.31 -33.34
C LEU A 104 3.53 -7.83 -33.93
N ALA A 105 3.50 -9.01 -34.55
CA ALA A 105 2.29 -9.63 -35.07
C ALA A 105 1.35 -10.09 -33.95
N ILE A 106 1.89 -10.77 -32.92
CA ILE A 106 1.14 -11.15 -31.71
C ILE A 106 0.61 -9.89 -31.02
N TYR A 107 1.45 -8.85 -30.94
CA TYR A 107 1.09 -7.56 -30.39
C TYR A 107 -0.07 -6.89 -31.17
N TYR A 108 0.01 -6.86 -32.50
CA TYR A 108 -1.03 -6.28 -33.35
C TYR A 108 -2.36 -7.03 -33.21
N TYR A 109 -2.32 -8.37 -33.22
CA TYR A 109 -3.53 -9.20 -33.09
C TYR A 109 -4.17 -9.11 -31.70
N SER A 110 -3.37 -9.20 -30.63
CA SER A 110 -3.84 -9.06 -29.25
C SER A 110 -4.40 -7.66 -28.96
N SER A 111 -3.82 -6.61 -29.53
CA SER A 111 -4.31 -5.24 -29.36
C SER A 111 -5.63 -4.96 -30.08
N ARG A 112 -6.04 -5.79 -31.04
CA ARG A 112 -7.29 -5.63 -31.83
C ARG A 112 -8.46 -6.46 -31.31
N LYS A 113 -8.20 -7.56 -30.59
CA LYS A 113 -9.23 -8.55 -30.24
C LYS A 113 -10.32 -8.00 -29.32
N ASP A 114 -9.93 -7.23 -28.31
CA ASP A 114 -10.85 -6.72 -27.27
C ASP A 114 -11.17 -5.22 -27.43
N SER A 115 -10.54 -4.58 -28.41
CA SER A 115 -10.45 -3.12 -28.49
C SER A 115 -11.78 -2.45 -28.87
N ASN A 116 -12.57 -3.15 -29.70
CA ASN A 116 -13.88 -2.66 -30.14
C ASN A 116 -15.04 -3.08 -29.23
N VAL A 117 -14.81 -3.73 -28.08
CA VAL A 117 -15.89 -4.29 -27.24
C VAL A 117 -16.85 -3.20 -26.79
N PHE A 118 -16.36 -2.10 -26.19
CA PHE A 118 -17.23 -1.02 -25.72
C PHE A 118 -17.91 -0.28 -26.88
N GLN A 119 -17.18 -0.06 -27.99
CA GLN A 119 -17.74 0.57 -29.18
C GLN A 119 -18.91 -0.23 -29.77
N LYS A 120 -18.78 -1.56 -29.86
CA LYS A 120 -19.84 -2.46 -30.35
C LYS A 120 -21.10 -2.43 -29.49
N HIS A 121 -20.97 -2.13 -28.21
CA HIS A 121 -22.09 -2.04 -27.26
C HIS A 121 -22.59 -0.61 -27.07
N GLY A 122 -22.06 0.37 -27.81
CA GLY A 122 -22.46 1.78 -27.67
C GLY A 122 -22.04 2.41 -26.34
N ILE A 123 -21.07 1.81 -25.64
CA ILE A 123 -20.59 2.31 -24.34
C ILE A 123 -19.51 3.38 -24.60
N PRO A 124 -19.67 4.60 -24.04
CA PRO A 124 -18.61 5.60 -24.09
C PRO A 124 -17.34 5.06 -23.44
N HIS A 125 -16.18 5.27 -24.05
CA HIS A 125 -14.94 4.70 -23.56
C HIS A 125 -13.75 5.61 -23.79
N VAL A 126 -12.72 5.44 -22.96
CA VAL A 126 -11.44 6.13 -23.10
C VAL A 126 -10.82 5.73 -24.43
N LYS A 127 -10.31 6.71 -25.18
CA LYS A 127 -9.61 6.46 -26.44
C LYS A 127 -8.51 5.42 -26.23
N GLU A 128 -8.56 4.39 -27.04
CA GLU A 128 -7.57 3.34 -27.01
C GLU A 128 -6.22 3.84 -27.50
N TYR A 129 -5.18 3.40 -26.81
CA TYR A 129 -3.81 3.58 -27.23
C TYR A 129 -3.23 2.22 -27.54
N PHE A 130 -2.52 2.12 -28.66
CA PHE A 130 -1.60 1.02 -28.91
C PHE A 130 -0.70 0.83 -27.68
N LEU A 131 -0.47 -0.40 -27.21
CA LEU A 131 0.41 -0.71 -26.06
C LEU A 131 1.69 0.13 -26.02
N LEU A 132 2.38 0.31 -27.15
CA LEU A 132 3.61 1.09 -27.20
C LEU A 132 3.37 2.57 -26.88
N GLU A 133 2.29 3.15 -27.39
CA GLU A 133 1.86 4.52 -27.05
C GLU A 133 1.43 4.62 -25.57
N ARG A 134 0.80 3.58 -25.03
CA ARG A 134 0.41 3.52 -23.61
C ARG A 134 1.64 3.44 -22.69
N ILE A 135 2.60 2.57 -23.01
CA ILE A 135 3.90 2.48 -22.31
C ILE A 135 4.62 3.84 -22.40
N TRP A 136 4.64 4.45 -23.58
CA TRP A 136 5.22 5.79 -23.78
C TRP A 136 4.55 6.84 -22.89
N LYS A 137 3.22 6.88 -22.84
CA LYS A 137 2.47 7.81 -21.98
C LYS A 137 2.69 7.53 -20.50
N LEU A 138 2.78 6.26 -20.10
CA LEU A 138 2.97 5.87 -18.71
C LEU A 138 4.37 6.22 -18.19
N PHE A 139 5.41 5.96 -18.99
CA PHE A 139 6.80 6.08 -18.54
C PHE A 139 7.50 7.36 -18.98
N ILE A 140 7.24 7.86 -20.19
CA ILE A 140 7.99 8.99 -20.78
C ILE A 140 7.24 10.32 -20.59
N ARG A 141 5.91 10.30 -20.59
CA ARG A 141 5.08 11.48 -20.29
C ARG A 141 4.09 11.21 -19.16
N PRO A 142 4.57 10.82 -17.96
CA PRO A 142 3.69 10.44 -16.88
C PRO A 142 2.77 11.60 -16.50
N LYS A 143 1.49 11.29 -16.30
CA LYS A 143 0.54 12.16 -15.60
C LYS A 143 0.55 11.79 -14.12
N SER A 144 -0.08 12.63 -13.28
CA SER A 144 -0.40 12.17 -11.93
C SER A 144 -1.51 11.13 -12.00
N PHE A 145 -1.55 10.23 -11.02
CA PHE A 145 -2.61 9.20 -10.98
C PHE A 145 -4.00 9.86 -10.88
N ALA A 146 -4.13 10.88 -10.03
CA ALA A 146 -5.36 11.68 -9.88
C ALA A 146 -5.85 12.29 -11.21
N ASP A 147 -4.96 12.92 -11.98
CA ASP A 147 -5.31 13.51 -13.27
C ASP A 147 -5.79 12.45 -14.26
N MET A 148 -5.13 11.29 -14.30
CA MET A 148 -5.55 10.18 -15.16
C MET A 148 -6.95 9.65 -14.77
N ILE A 149 -7.23 9.49 -13.47
CA ILE A 149 -8.56 9.09 -13.00
C ILE A 149 -9.61 10.13 -13.38
N LYS A 150 -9.31 11.43 -13.24
CA LYS A 150 -10.21 12.54 -13.60
C LYS A 150 -10.47 12.60 -15.10
N GLU A 151 -9.44 12.38 -15.93
CA GLU A 151 -9.59 12.32 -17.38
C GLU A 151 -10.47 11.15 -17.83
N MET A 152 -10.29 9.96 -17.24
CA MET A 152 -11.19 8.83 -17.52
C MET A 152 -12.62 9.18 -17.14
N TYR A 153 -12.85 9.66 -15.91
CA TYR A 153 -14.18 10.06 -15.45
C TYR A 153 -14.87 11.05 -16.41
N ASN A 154 -14.14 12.04 -16.91
CA ASN A 154 -14.69 13.13 -17.73
C ASN A 154 -14.99 12.75 -19.19
N VAL A 155 -14.76 11.51 -19.62
CA VAL A 155 -15.02 11.09 -21.02
C VAL A 155 -16.47 11.34 -21.45
N HIS A 156 -17.45 11.13 -20.56
CA HIS A 156 -18.87 11.33 -20.90
C HIS A 156 -19.74 11.64 -19.68
N SER A 157 -19.96 12.91 -19.33
CA SER A 157 -20.60 13.38 -18.09
C SER A 157 -21.86 12.62 -17.66
N ASP A 158 -22.74 12.28 -18.60
CA ASP A 158 -24.07 11.74 -18.30
C ASP A 158 -24.13 10.20 -18.23
N ALA A 159 -23.03 9.52 -18.57
CA ALA A 159 -22.98 8.06 -18.58
C ALA A 159 -22.80 7.52 -17.15
N LYS A 160 -23.58 6.51 -16.78
CA LYS A 160 -23.45 5.86 -15.46
C LYS A 160 -22.13 5.14 -15.28
N TYR A 161 -21.58 4.62 -16.38
CA TYR A 161 -20.24 4.03 -16.45
C TYR A 161 -19.66 4.16 -17.85
N ILE A 162 -18.34 4.07 -17.94
CA ILE A 162 -17.63 4.08 -19.21
C ILE A 162 -16.71 2.88 -19.33
N GLY A 163 -16.32 2.57 -20.56
CA GLY A 163 -15.26 1.60 -20.85
C GLY A 163 -13.88 2.21 -20.72
N ALA A 164 -12.93 1.44 -20.22
CA ALA A 164 -11.52 1.73 -20.26
C ALA A 164 -10.74 0.43 -20.46
N PHE A 165 -9.45 0.58 -20.72
CA PHE A 165 -8.55 -0.55 -20.92
C PHE A 165 -7.35 -0.38 -20.00
N ASP A 166 -6.88 -1.45 -19.39
CA ASP A 166 -5.59 -1.55 -18.72
C ASP A 166 -4.76 -2.60 -19.41
N PHE A 167 -3.85 -2.13 -20.26
CA PHE A 167 -3.20 -2.96 -21.28
C PHE A 167 -4.26 -3.68 -22.12
N THR A 168 -4.32 -5.01 -22.06
CA THR A 168 -5.30 -5.84 -22.76
C THR A 168 -6.55 -6.14 -21.94
N ARG A 169 -6.61 -5.71 -20.67
CA ARG A 169 -7.75 -5.99 -19.79
C ARG A 169 -8.84 -4.94 -19.97
N LEU A 170 -10.08 -5.42 -20.06
CA LEU A 170 -11.28 -4.57 -20.03
C LEU A 170 -11.51 -4.04 -18.62
N ILE A 171 -11.80 -2.74 -18.53
CA ILE A 171 -12.20 -2.07 -17.30
C ILE A 171 -13.52 -1.37 -17.52
N VAL A 172 -14.43 -1.49 -16.55
CA VAL A 172 -15.63 -0.66 -16.46
C VAL A 172 -15.41 0.39 -15.37
N VAL A 173 -15.37 1.67 -15.73
CA VAL A 173 -15.24 2.76 -14.76
C VAL A 173 -16.64 3.23 -14.37
N ILE A 174 -17.06 2.96 -13.14
CA ILE A 174 -18.39 3.32 -12.63
C ILE A 174 -18.38 4.75 -12.12
N ARG A 175 -19.31 5.57 -12.60
CA ARG A 175 -19.40 6.99 -12.26
C ARG A 175 -20.63 7.35 -11.45
N ASP A 176 -21.72 6.62 -11.60
CA ASP A 176 -22.95 6.89 -10.87
C ASP A 176 -22.88 6.38 -9.41
N PRO A 177 -23.05 7.24 -8.40
CA PRO A 177 -23.04 6.85 -6.99
C PRO A 177 -24.00 5.73 -6.61
N GLU A 178 -25.20 5.73 -7.19
CA GLU A 178 -26.19 4.69 -6.89
C GLU A 178 -25.77 3.34 -7.48
N LEU A 179 -25.22 3.34 -8.70
CA LEU A 179 -24.60 2.14 -9.27
C LEU A 179 -23.38 1.67 -8.47
N ILE A 180 -22.55 2.58 -7.94
CA ILE A 180 -21.42 2.25 -7.07
C ILE A 180 -21.89 1.51 -5.81
N LYS A 181 -22.92 2.02 -5.13
CA LYS A 181 -23.54 1.34 -3.97
C LYS A 181 -24.18 0.02 -4.37
N PHE A 182 -24.82 -0.03 -5.55
CA PHE A 182 -25.44 -1.23 -6.08
C PHE A 182 -24.43 -2.37 -6.24
N VAL A 183 -23.27 -2.12 -6.85
CA VAL A 183 -22.24 -3.15 -7.03
C VAL A 183 -21.48 -3.46 -5.74
N ALA A 184 -21.10 -2.45 -4.95
CA ALA A 184 -20.19 -2.64 -3.83
C ALA A 184 -20.89 -3.08 -2.53
N ILE A 185 -22.22 -2.91 -2.45
CA ILE A 185 -23.02 -3.25 -1.26
C ILE A 185 -24.08 -4.28 -1.60
N LYS A 186 -25.01 -3.97 -2.52
CA LYS A 186 -26.17 -4.84 -2.79
C LYS A 186 -25.78 -6.15 -3.50
N HIS A 187 -24.88 -6.06 -4.47
CA HIS A 187 -24.40 -7.20 -5.26
C HIS A 187 -22.93 -7.52 -4.95
N PHE A 188 -22.54 -7.39 -3.69
CA PHE A 188 -21.19 -7.66 -3.24
C PHE A 188 -20.73 -9.10 -3.56
N ASP A 189 -21.66 -10.06 -3.60
CA ASP A 189 -21.40 -11.45 -3.97
C ASP A 189 -20.88 -11.62 -5.42
N ALA A 190 -21.22 -10.70 -6.33
CA ALA A 190 -20.68 -10.67 -7.69
C ALA A 190 -19.35 -9.91 -7.80
N PHE A 191 -19.04 -9.07 -6.81
CA PHE A 191 -17.88 -8.18 -6.81
C PHE A 191 -17.09 -8.21 -5.48
N PRO A 192 -16.72 -9.38 -4.93
CA PRO A 192 -16.16 -9.47 -3.58
C PRO A 192 -14.67 -9.15 -3.52
N ASP A 193 -13.94 -9.21 -4.64
CA ASP A 193 -12.48 -9.28 -4.66
C ASP A 193 -11.83 -8.03 -5.27
N HIS A 194 -10.55 -7.84 -4.94
CA HIS A 194 -9.68 -6.82 -5.52
C HIS A 194 -8.68 -7.42 -6.50
N LEU A 195 -8.28 -6.62 -7.50
CA LEU A 195 -7.05 -6.81 -8.24
C LEU A 195 -5.88 -6.42 -7.33
N PHE A 196 -5.18 -7.42 -6.82
CA PHE A 196 -4.01 -7.21 -5.96
C PHE A 196 -2.72 -7.71 -6.62
N PHE A 197 -1.59 -7.29 -6.08
CA PHE A 197 -0.25 -7.67 -6.54
C PHE A 197 0.47 -8.52 -5.50
N GLY A 198 1.46 -9.30 -5.92
CA GLY A 198 2.15 -10.26 -5.06
C GLY A 198 1.57 -11.67 -5.17
N ASN A 199 2.37 -12.65 -4.75
CA ASN A 199 2.05 -14.08 -4.84
C ASN A 199 2.31 -14.72 -3.47
N GLU A 200 1.43 -15.63 -3.04
CA GLU A 200 1.56 -16.37 -1.77
C GLU A 200 2.94 -17.07 -1.63
N THR A 201 3.56 -17.46 -2.75
CA THR A 201 4.86 -18.17 -2.77
C THR A 201 6.08 -17.25 -2.83
N GLN A 202 6.08 -16.23 -3.70
CA GLN A 202 7.26 -15.35 -3.92
C GLN A 202 7.30 -14.16 -2.97
N ASP A 203 6.14 -13.62 -2.59
CA ASP A 203 5.98 -12.45 -1.72
C ASP A 203 4.86 -12.70 -0.70
N PRO A 204 5.04 -13.66 0.23
CA PRO A 204 3.97 -14.08 1.14
C PRO A 204 3.38 -12.93 1.96
N LEU A 205 4.19 -11.94 2.35
CA LEU A 205 3.73 -10.74 3.06
C LEU A 205 2.72 -9.92 2.26
N PHE A 206 2.88 -9.84 0.93
CA PHE A 206 1.89 -9.22 0.05
C PHE A 206 0.81 -10.18 -0.43
N GLY A 207 1.10 -11.48 -0.56
CA GLY A 207 0.19 -12.47 -1.14
C GLY A 207 -0.85 -13.03 -0.17
N THR A 208 -0.59 -13.02 1.15
CA THR A 208 -1.46 -13.67 2.15
C THR A 208 -2.12 -12.70 3.14
N ASN A 209 -2.00 -11.39 2.91
CA ASN A 209 -2.61 -10.38 3.78
C ASN A 209 -4.07 -10.05 3.40
N LEU A 210 -4.79 -9.41 4.32
CA LEU A 210 -6.21 -9.04 4.18
C LEU A 210 -6.58 -8.34 2.87
N LEU A 211 -5.71 -7.52 2.27
CA LEU A 211 -6.02 -6.84 1.00
C LEU A 211 -5.95 -7.80 -0.19
N ALA A 212 -5.02 -8.75 -0.16
CA ALA A 212 -4.77 -9.72 -1.22
C ALA A 212 -5.76 -10.89 -1.22
N LEU A 213 -6.22 -11.30 -0.03
CA LEU A 213 -7.07 -12.46 0.13
C LEU A 213 -8.41 -12.30 -0.60
N ARG A 214 -8.94 -13.43 -1.05
CA ARG A 214 -10.18 -13.55 -1.84
C ARG A 214 -11.19 -14.48 -1.19
N GLY A 215 -12.46 -14.32 -1.55
CA GLY A 215 -13.55 -15.19 -1.12
C GLY A 215 -13.59 -15.45 0.39
N ASP A 216 -13.74 -16.72 0.79
CA ASP A 216 -13.88 -17.10 2.20
C ASP A 216 -12.61 -16.88 3.02
N LYS A 217 -11.41 -17.01 2.42
CA LYS A 217 -10.15 -16.68 3.12
C LYS A 217 -10.14 -15.23 3.58
N TRP A 218 -10.60 -14.31 2.71
CA TRP A 218 -10.74 -12.91 3.08
C TRP A 218 -11.79 -12.72 4.17
N ARG A 219 -12.97 -13.35 4.03
CA ARG A 219 -14.07 -13.21 4.99
C ARG A 219 -13.64 -13.65 6.39
N ASP A 220 -12.93 -14.77 6.49
CA ASP A 220 -12.38 -15.30 7.74
C ASP A 220 -11.42 -14.28 8.40
N ILE A 221 -10.38 -13.86 7.68
CA ILE A 221 -9.39 -12.90 8.20
C ILE A 221 -10.01 -11.52 8.50
N ARG A 222 -10.97 -11.05 7.68
CA ARG A 222 -11.69 -9.80 7.93
C ARG A 222 -12.50 -9.87 9.21
N THR A 223 -13.20 -10.97 9.43
CA THR A 223 -14.01 -11.19 10.65
C THR A 223 -13.11 -11.24 11.87
N LEU A 224 -11.98 -11.94 11.76
CA LEU A 224 -10.98 -12.01 12.82
C LEU A 224 -10.41 -10.64 13.21
N LEU A 225 -10.06 -9.79 12.24
CA LEU A 225 -9.37 -8.53 12.49
C LEU A 225 -10.31 -7.38 12.89
N SER A 226 -11.60 -7.44 12.53
CA SER A 226 -12.55 -6.35 12.76
C SER A 226 -12.70 -5.93 14.24
N PRO A 227 -12.69 -6.86 15.24
CA PRO A 227 -12.71 -6.50 16.66
C PRO A 227 -11.60 -5.55 17.12
N ALA A 228 -10.42 -5.57 16.48
CA ALA A 228 -9.30 -4.66 16.81
C ALA A 228 -9.64 -3.18 16.59
N PHE A 229 -10.58 -2.88 15.69
CA PHE A 229 -10.93 -1.52 15.27
C PHE A 229 -12.28 -1.04 15.83
N THR A 230 -12.77 -1.69 16.89
CA THR A 230 -13.97 -1.25 17.61
C THR A 230 -13.69 0.01 18.43
N ALA A 231 -14.72 0.80 18.73
CA ALA A 231 -14.56 2.02 19.55
C ALA A 231 -13.96 1.72 20.94
N SER A 232 -14.28 0.55 21.52
CA SER A 232 -13.70 0.10 22.78
C SER A 232 -12.19 -0.10 22.67
N LYS A 233 -11.71 -0.77 21.61
CA LYS A 233 -10.28 -0.96 21.37
C LYS A 233 -9.56 0.35 21.02
N MET A 234 -10.20 1.26 20.28
CA MET A 234 -9.66 2.60 20.03
C MET A 234 -9.45 3.40 21.32
N ARG A 235 -10.37 3.29 22.30
CA ARG A 235 -10.18 3.87 23.64
C ARG A 235 -8.97 3.27 24.35
N THR A 236 -8.76 1.96 24.27
CA THR A 236 -7.58 1.32 24.88
C THR A 236 -6.28 1.78 24.21
N MET A 237 -6.28 1.98 22.90
CA MET A 237 -5.13 2.49 22.15
C MET A 237 -4.89 4.00 22.32
N PHE A 238 -5.87 4.75 22.86
CA PHE A 238 -5.76 6.20 23.00
C PHE A 238 -4.50 6.63 23.74
N GLN A 239 -4.20 5.97 24.87
CA GLN A 239 -3.02 6.30 25.65
C GLN A 239 -1.74 6.14 24.82
N LEU A 240 -1.59 5.03 24.11
CA LEU A 240 -0.40 4.76 23.27
C LEU A 240 -0.24 5.80 22.15
N ILE A 241 -1.33 6.14 21.45
CA ILE A 241 -1.33 7.14 20.37
C ILE A 241 -1.02 8.54 20.92
N SER A 242 -1.60 8.87 22.08
CA SER A 242 -1.40 10.15 22.77
C SER A 242 0.04 10.32 23.26
N GLU A 243 0.63 9.28 23.86
CA GLU A 243 2.04 9.26 24.27
C GLU A 243 2.97 9.52 23.07
N CYS A 244 2.73 8.84 21.93
CA CYS A 244 3.46 9.10 20.69
C CYS A 244 3.30 10.55 20.22
N ALA A 245 2.08 11.10 20.28
CA ALA A 245 1.78 12.46 19.81
C ALA A 245 2.39 13.53 20.71
N VAL A 246 2.39 13.32 22.03
CA VAL A 246 3.08 14.18 23.00
C VAL A 246 4.58 14.18 22.70
N ASN A 247 5.22 13.01 22.67
CA ASN A 247 6.66 12.88 22.40
C ASN A 247 7.06 13.52 21.06
N PHE A 248 6.24 13.33 20.02
CA PHE A 248 6.41 13.95 18.71
C PHE A 248 6.31 15.48 18.77
N SER A 249 5.25 16.00 19.40
CA SER A 249 5.03 17.45 19.50
C SER A 249 6.07 18.15 20.38
N GLU A 250 6.56 17.49 21.43
CA GLU A 250 7.65 17.98 22.28
C GLU A 250 8.99 17.99 21.55
N TYR A 251 9.27 16.97 20.74
CA TYR A 251 10.45 16.98 19.89
C TYR A 251 10.41 18.21 18.97
N LEU A 252 9.30 18.44 18.27
CA LEU A 252 9.16 19.55 17.33
C LEU A 252 9.22 20.92 18.00
N LEU A 253 8.69 21.06 19.22
CA LEU A 253 8.76 22.29 20.01
C LEU A 253 10.21 22.71 20.33
N ASN A 254 11.07 21.72 20.58
CA ASN A 254 12.46 21.93 21.00
C ASN A 254 13.46 21.98 19.83
N VAL A 255 12.97 21.97 18.58
CA VAL A 255 13.85 22.05 17.42
C VAL A 255 14.49 23.44 17.32
N PRO A 256 15.83 23.52 17.14
CA PRO A 256 16.55 24.75 16.90
C PRO A 256 15.96 25.58 15.75
N SER A 257 16.03 26.91 15.84
CA SER A 257 15.40 27.82 14.89
C SER A 257 15.85 27.59 13.43
N ASP A 258 17.09 27.20 13.20
CA ASP A 258 17.68 26.88 11.90
C ASP A 258 17.14 25.59 11.27
N LYS A 259 16.48 24.72 12.05
CA LYS A 259 15.95 23.42 11.61
C LYS A 259 14.42 23.35 11.59
N ARG A 260 13.74 24.48 11.79
CA ARG A 260 12.26 24.54 11.83
C ARG A 260 11.59 24.33 10.47
N VAL A 261 12.32 24.51 9.38
CA VAL A 261 11.84 24.20 8.02
C VAL A 261 12.05 22.72 7.74
N MET A 262 10.95 21.99 7.59
CA MET A 262 10.95 20.53 7.47
C MET A 262 10.09 20.05 6.31
N GLU A 263 10.43 18.89 5.77
CA GLU A 263 9.57 18.15 4.84
C GLU A 263 8.61 17.28 5.65
N MET A 264 7.33 17.65 5.66
CA MET A 264 6.33 17.08 6.56
C MET A 264 6.04 15.61 6.30
N LYS A 265 6.23 15.12 5.07
CA LYS A 265 6.00 13.71 4.77
C LYS A 265 7.03 12.83 5.50
N ASP A 266 8.31 13.20 5.55
CA ASP A 266 9.31 12.48 6.36
C ASP A 266 8.93 12.51 7.85
N ILE A 267 8.62 13.69 8.37
CA ILE A 267 8.26 13.89 9.79
C ILE A 267 7.02 13.08 10.18
N PHE A 268 5.95 13.12 9.39
CA PHE A 268 4.74 12.36 9.69
C PHE A 268 4.90 10.85 9.44
N THR A 269 5.78 10.42 8.53
CA THR A 269 6.08 8.98 8.41
C THR A 269 6.75 8.43 9.67
N ARG A 270 7.59 9.22 10.33
CA ARG A 270 8.21 8.84 11.61
C ARG A 270 7.19 8.75 12.74
N TYR A 271 6.29 9.73 12.83
CA TYR A 271 5.18 9.68 13.79
C TYR A 271 4.29 8.45 13.58
N SER A 272 3.79 8.23 12.37
CA SER A 272 2.92 7.08 12.08
C SER A 272 3.64 5.74 12.24
N ASN A 273 4.95 5.70 12.00
CA ASN A 273 5.78 4.54 12.30
C ASN A 273 5.75 4.19 13.79
N ASP A 274 5.96 5.17 14.66
CA ASP A 274 6.01 4.96 16.12
C ASP A 274 4.64 4.54 16.66
N VAL A 275 3.56 5.17 16.16
CA VAL A 275 2.19 4.79 16.50
C VAL A 275 1.90 3.34 16.12
N ILE A 276 2.28 2.91 14.92
CA ILE A 276 2.06 1.52 14.48
C ILE A 276 2.98 0.53 15.20
N ALA A 277 4.24 0.89 15.43
CA ALA A 277 5.17 0.09 16.20
C ALA A 277 4.58 -0.22 17.59
N SER A 278 4.00 0.78 18.25
CA SER A 278 3.37 0.64 19.56
C SER A 278 2.04 -0.12 19.49
N CYS A 279 1.10 0.30 18.62
CA CYS A 279 -0.27 -0.24 18.61
C CYS A 279 -0.44 -1.58 17.87
N ALA A 280 0.41 -1.89 16.89
CA ALA A 280 0.30 -3.12 16.11
C ALA A 280 1.36 -4.16 16.49
N PHE A 281 2.59 -3.73 16.76
CA PHE A 281 3.71 -4.63 17.07
C PHE A 281 4.03 -4.71 18.58
N GLY A 282 3.55 -3.75 19.37
CA GLY A 282 3.84 -3.69 20.80
C GLY A 282 5.31 -3.43 21.10
N ILE A 283 5.98 -2.61 20.28
CA ILE A 283 7.37 -2.17 20.48
C ILE A 283 7.45 -0.63 20.45
N ASP A 284 8.49 -0.08 21.08
CA ASP A 284 8.80 1.35 21.03
C ASP A 284 10.12 1.56 20.28
N VAL A 285 10.19 2.59 19.43
CA VAL A 285 11.33 2.82 18.50
C VAL A 285 11.79 4.29 18.45
N ASP A 286 10.98 5.25 18.89
CA ASP A 286 11.21 6.71 18.80
C ASP A 286 11.94 7.14 17.51
N SER A 287 11.24 7.13 16.38
CA SER A 287 11.83 7.38 15.05
C SER A 287 12.21 8.84 14.80
N MET A 288 11.82 9.75 15.70
CA MET A 288 12.22 11.16 15.66
C MET A 288 13.62 11.34 16.24
N ARG A 289 13.93 10.69 17.37
CA ARG A 289 15.27 10.76 18.00
C ARG A 289 16.24 9.72 17.45
N ASN A 290 15.72 8.58 16.99
CA ASN A 290 16.51 7.49 16.40
C ASN A 290 16.18 7.35 14.90
N PRO A 291 16.68 8.26 14.04
CA PRO A 291 16.16 8.38 12.69
C PRO A 291 16.49 7.20 11.76
N GLU A 292 17.47 6.37 12.13
CA GLU A 292 17.96 5.21 11.38
C GLU A 292 17.56 3.88 12.02
N ASN A 293 16.56 3.86 12.92
CA ASN A 293 16.11 2.62 13.53
C ASN A 293 15.64 1.60 12.47
N ASP A 294 15.94 0.32 12.69
CA ASP A 294 15.70 -0.74 11.71
C ASP A 294 14.23 -0.84 11.29
N PHE A 295 13.30 -0.69 12.24
CA PHE A 295 11.86 -0.78 11.97
C PHE A 295 11.42 0.28 10.95
N TYR A 296 11.83 1.54 11.14
CA TYR A 296 11.58 2.62 10.19
C TYR A 296 12.31 2.40 8.86
N MET A 297 13.57 1.97 8.86
CA MET A 297 14.37 1.83 7.63
C MET A 297 13.86 0.69 6.73
N PHE A 298 13.59 -0.49 7.30
CA PHE A 298 12.96 -1.60 6.57
C PHE A 298 11.54 -1.25 6.13
N GLY A 299 10.79 -0.55 6.97
CA GLY A 299 9.46 -0.08 6.65
C GLY A 299 9.39 0.93 5.49
N LYS A 300 10.30 1.91 5.49
CA LYS A 300 10.46 2.91 4.43
C LYS A 300 10.85 2.25 3.10
N LYS A 301 11.74 1.25 3.14
CA LYS A 301 12.11 0.46 1.97
C LYS A 301 10.92 -0.33 1.41
N ALA A 302 10.17 -1.00 2.28
CA ALA A 302 8.99 -1.77 1.92
C ALA A 302 7.84 -0.92 1.34
N SER A 303 7.70 0.32 1.82
CA SER A 303 6.64 1.26 1.40
C SER A 303 7.06 2.15 0.22
N ASN A 304 8.23 1.91 -0.39
CA ASN A 304 8.71 2.74 -1.49
C ASN A 304 8.04 2.40 -2.83
N PHE A 305 6.85 2.96 -3.04
CA PHE A 305 6.05 2.78 -4.25
C PHE A 305 6.42 3.74 -5.40
N GLY A 306 7.71 3.87 -5.68
CA GLY A 306 8.22 4.64 -6.82
C GLY A 306 8.02 3.95 -8.19
N MET A 307 8.63 4.52 -9.23
CA MET A 307 8.52 4.01 -10.60
C MET A 307 8.97 2.54 -10.74
N PHE A 308 10.06 2.14 -10.07
CA PHE A 308 10.53 0.75 -10.10
C PHE A 308 9.55 -0.23 -9.46
N ALA A 309 8.90 0.17 -8.36
CA ALA A 309 7.86 -0.64 -7.74
C ALA A 309 6.63 -0.76 -8.64
N LEU A 310 6.24 0.33 -9.32
CA LEU A 310 5.17 0.32 -10.33
C LEU A 310 5.47 -0.67 -11.47
N ILE A 311 6.69 -0.67 -12.00
CA ILE A 311 7.12 -1.62 -13.04
C ILE A 311 6.96 -3.06 -12.54
N LYS A 312 7.45 -3.36 -11.32
CA LYS A 312 7.27 -4.68 -10.72
C LYS A 312 5.79 -5.02 -10.61
N ILE A 313 4.95 -4.17 -10.01
CA ILE A 313 3.51 -4.40 -9.86
C ILE A 313 2.84 -4.72 -11.21
N LEU A 314 3.14 -3.96 -12.27
CA LEU A 314 2.62 -4.21 -13.61
C LEU A 314 3.09 -5.56 -14.16
N MET A 315 4.35 -5.95 -13.91
CA MET A 315 4.83 -7.29 -14.29
C MET A 315 4.11 -8.40 -13.51
N TYR A 316 3.81 -8.23 -12.22
CA TYR A 316 2.98 -9.21 -11.48
C TYR A 316 1.59 -9.34 -12.08
N GLN A 317 0.99 -8.22 -12.48
CA GLN A 317 -0.37 -8.20 -12.99
C GLN A 317 -0.47 -8.73 -14.42
N HIS A 318 0.45 -8.39 -15.32
CA HIS A 318 0.35 -8.70 -16.76
C HIS A 318 1.31 -9.81 -17.22
N MET A 319 2.39 -10.06 -16.50
CA MET A 319 3.44 -11.03 -16.87
C MET A 319 3.81 -11.98 -15.72
N PRO A 320 2.84 -12.63 -15.04
CA PRO A 320 3.11 -13.45 -13.85
C PRO A 320 4.04 -14.64 -14.14
N SER A 321 4.01 -15.20 -15.36
CA SER A 321 4.92 -16.28 -15.75
C SER A 321 6.39 -15.82 -15.77
N LEU A 322 6.64 -14.56 -16.16
CA LEU A 322 7.99 -13.99 -16.21
C LEU A 322 8.52 -13.70 -14.81
N ILE A 323 7.64 -13.19 -13.92
CA ILE A 323 7.94 -12.99 -12.50
C ILE A 323 8.32 -14.31 -11.82
N ARG A 324 7.60 -15.40 -12.12
CA ARG A 324 7.94 -16.73 -11.61
C ARG A 324 9.28 -17.24 -12.16
N LEU A 325 9.53 -17.04 -13.45
CA LEU A 325 10.76 -17.50 -14.11
C LEU A 325 12.02 -16.83 -13.55
N PHE A 326 12.00 -15.51 -13.37
CA PHE A 326 13.16 -14.74 -12.88
C PHE A 326 13.20 -14.58 -11.36
N ASN A 327 12.25 -15.18 -10.64
CA ASN A 327 12.09 -15.03 -9.19
C ASN A 327 12.16 -13.58 -8.70
N ILE A 328 11.52 -12.66 -9.45
CA ILE A 328 11.47 -11.26 -9.08
C ILE A 328 10.55 -11.12 -7.87
N LYS A 329 11.02 -10.45 -6.82
CA LYS A 329 10.27 -10.16 -5.58
C LYS A 329 9.96 -8.67 -5.45
N LEU A 330 8.82 -8.34 -4.87
CA LEU A 330 8.45 -6.98 -4.48
C LEU A 330 9.24 -6.57 -3.23
N ILE A 331 9.30 -7.46 -2.24
CA ILE A 331 10.05 -7.26 -0.99
C ILE A 331 11.33 -8.08 -1.06
N ASP A 332 12.46 -7.47 -0.70
CA ASP A 332 13.72 -8.21 -0.63
C ASP A 332 13.80 -9.11 0.61
N ASP A 333 14.59 -10.18 0.50
CA ASP A 333 14.66 -11.23 1.52
C ASP A 333 15.09 -10.72 2.90
N ARG A 334 15.92 -9.68 2.97
CA ARG A 334 16.35 -9.08 4.24
C ARG A 334 15.19 -8.39 4.95
N THR A 335 14.40 -7.60 4.21
CA THR A 335 13.20 -6.94 4.74
C THR A 335 12.15 -7.97 5.17
N ASN A 336 11.94 -9.02 4.36
CA ASN A 336 11.02 -10.10 4.71
C ASN A 336 11.46 -10.82 6.00
N ALA A 337 12.73 -11.20 6.10
CA ALA A 337 13.27 -11.88 7.28
C ALA A 337 13.16 -11.01 8.54
N PHE A 338 13.41 -9.70 8.45
CA PHE A 338 13.28 -8.78 9.58
C PHE A 338 11.87 -8.82 10.20
N PHE A 339 10.81 -8.63 9.40
CA PHE A 339 9.44 -8.61 9.93
C PHE A 339 8.98 -9.98 10.42
N VAL A 340 9.39 -11.06 9.75
CA VAL A 340 9.08 -12.43 10.20
C VAL A 340 9.73 -12.72 11.54
N ASN A 341 11.02 -12.42 11.69
CA ASN A 341 11.75 -12.63 12.93
C ASN A 341 11.21 -11.75 14.06
N LEU A 342 10.92 -10.47 13.78
CA LEU A 342 10.34 -9.56 14.76
C LEU A 342 9.03 -10.09 15.36
N VAL A 343 8.12 -10.57 14.52
CA VAL A 343 6.83 -11.12 14.97
C VAL A 343 7.04 -12.45 15.70
N ALA A 344 7.92 -13.31 15.19
CA ALA A 344 8.24 -14.59 15.82
C ALA A 344 8.81 -14.39 17.24
N ASP A 345 9.78 -13.50 17.40
CA ASP A 345 10.39 -13.17 18.69
C ASP A 345 9.38 -12.49 19.64
N THR A 346 8.53 -11.61 19.12
CA THR A 346 7.48 -10.97 19.91
C THR A 346 6.50 -11.99 20.49
N ILE A 347 6.04 -12.94 19.67
CA ILE A 347 5.14 -14.02 20.11
C ILE A 347 5.84 -14.89 21.16
N ARG A 348 7.07 -15.34 20.87
CA ARG A 348 7.87 -16.17 21.77
C ARG A 348 8.07 -15.53 23.14
N ILE A 349 8.51 -14.27 23.18
CA ILE A 349 8.74 -13.54 24.44
C ILE A 349 7.45 -13.38 25.24
N ARG A 350 6.32 -13.14 24.58
CA ARG A 350 5.01 -12.99 25.26
C ARG A 350 4.53 -14.31 25.86
N GLU A 351 4.67 -15.41 25.14
CA GLU A 351 4.34 -16.75 25.62
C GLU A 351 5.24 -17.16 26.80
N GLU A 352 6.56 -16.95 26.68
CA GLU A 352 7.53 -17.25 27.75
C GLU A 352 7.29 -16.44 29.03
N LYS A 353 6.90 -15.16 28.90
CA LYS A 353 6.75 -14.24 30.04
C LYS A 353 5.30 -14.02 30.50
N GLY A 354 4.32 -14.61 29.83
CA GLY A 354 2.89 -14.40 30.12
C GLY A 354 2.42 -12.95 29.89
N ILE A 355 2.98 -12.24 28.91
CA ILE A 355 2.65 -10.82 28.64
C ILE A 355 1.41 -10.73 27.75
N THR A 356 0.39 -10.02 28.21
CA THR A 356 -0.80 -9.68 27.40
C THR A 356 -0.80 -8.19 27.08
N ARG A 357 -0.92 -7.82 25.80
CA ARG A 357 -1.08 -6.42 25.36
C ARG A 357 -2.36 -6.24 24.53
N PRO A 358 -3.06 -5.11 24.63
CA PRO A 358 -4.27 -4.87 23.84
C PRO A 358 -3.94 -4.41 22.39
N ASP A 359 -3.13 -5.19 21.67
CA ASP A 359 -2.66 -4.90 20.30
C ASP A 359 -3.11 -5.96 19.28
N VAL A 360 -2.76 -5.72 18.01
CA VAL A 360 -3.14 -6.60 16.88
C VAL A 360 -2.47 -7.97 17.00
N ILE A 361 -1.20 -8.04 17.40
CA ILE A 361 -0.48 -9.31 17.58
C ILE A 361 -1.20 -10.17 18.62
N GLN A 362 -1.61 -9.59 19.75
CA GLN A 362 -2.36 -10.34 20.76
C GLN A 362 -3.67 -10.89 20.22
N LEU A 363 -4.43 -10.11 19.44
CA LEU A 363 -5.66 -10.59 18.84
C LEU A 363 -5.43 -11.79 17.90
N LEU A 364 -4.33 -11.75 17.14
CA LEU A 364 -3.94 -12.83 16.24
C LEU A 364 -3.47 -14.07 17.02
N MET A 365 -2.74 -13.89 18.13
CA MET A 365 -2.36 -14.97 19.05
C MET A 365 -3.59 -15.62 19.70
N ASP A 366 -4.52 -14.82 20.23
CA ASP A 366 -5.75 -15.30 20.88
C ASP A 366 -6.68 -16.05 19.91
N SER A 367 -6.65 -15.69 18.62
CA SER A 367 -7.37 -16.45 17.61
C SER A 367 -6.67 -17.71 17.21
N ARG A 368 -5.34 -17.74 17.20
CA ARG A 368 -4.57 -18.95 16.85
C ARG A 368 -4.93 -20.09 17.79
N SER A 369 -5.04 -19.82 19.09
CA SER A 369 -5.39 -20.83 20.10
C SER A 369 -6.85 -21.32 20.06
N LYS A 370 -7.75 -20.58 19.41
CA LYS A 370 -9.19 -20.91 19.30
C LYS A 370 -9.56 -21.62 18.00
N ARG A 371 -8.63 -21.75 17.06
CA ARG A 371 -8.90 -22.39 15.76
C ARG A 371 -8.73 -23.91 15.85
N GLU A 372 -9.49 -24.62 15.02
CA GLU A 372 -9.38 -26.08 14.91
C GLU A 372 -7.94 -26.50 14.56
N PRO A 373 -7.44 -27.63 15.09
CA PRO A 373 -6.14 -28.17 14.72
C PRO A 373 -6.00 -28.27 13.19
N GLY A 374 -4.92 -27.70 12.64
CA GLY A 374 -4.67 -27.65 11.20
C GLY A 374 -5.21 -26.41 10.46
N ARG A 375 -5.96 -25.53 11.15
CA ARG A 375 -6.41 -24.21 10.62
C ARG A 375 -5.78 -23.03 11.35
N GLU A 376 -4.79 -23.29 12.19
CA GLU A 376 -4.06 -22.28 12.95
C GLU A 376 -3.37 -21.26 12.03
N LEU A 377 -3.29 -20.02 12.50
CA LEU A 377 -2.49 -19.01 11.82
C LEU A 377 -1.01 -19.32 12.01
N THR A 378 -0.31 -19.56 10.91
CA THR A 378 1.15 -19.68 10.93
C THR A 378 1.77 -18.34 11.32
N ILE A 379 3.01 -18.37 11.83
CA ILE A 379 3.78 -17.14 12.11
C ILE A 379 3.82 -16.26 10.86
N LEU A 380 4.05 -16.84 9.68
CA LEU A 380 4.05 -16.12 8.41
C LEU A 380 2.70 -15.44 8.10
N ASN A 381 1.57 -16.08 8.40
CA ASN A 381 0.26 -15.46 8.20
C ASN A 381 0.02 -14.32 9.19
N ILE A 382 0.43 -14.49 10.45
CA ILE A 382 0.36 -13.43 11.47
C ILE A 382 1.24 -12.24 11.03
N THR A 383 2.48 -12.51 10.61
CA THR A 383 3.38 -11.49 10.07
C THR A 383 2.78 -10.79 8.86
N SER A 384 2.14 -11.51 7.94
CA SER A 384 1.54 -10.92 6.75
C SER A 384 0.39 -9.97 7.11
N GLN A 385 -0.42 -10.28 8.14
CA GLN A 385 -1.44 -9.35 8.64
C GLN A 385 -0.82 -8.14 9.36
N ALA A 386 0.15 -8.35 10.24
CA ALA A 386 0.84 -7.26 10.94
C ALA A 386 1.55 -6.32 9.95
N PHE A 387 2.20 -6.88 8.94
CA PHE A 387 2.90 -6.16 7.90
C PHE A 387 1.97 -5.31 7.02
N ILE A 388 0.78 -5.80 6.67
CA ILE A 388 -0.16 -4.95 5.92
C ILE A 388 -0.69 -3.79 6.76
N PHE A 389 -0.88 -3.98 8.08
CA PHE A 389 -1.20 -2.86 8.97
C PHE A 389 -0.06 -1.86 9.05
N PHE A 390 1.19 -2.34 9.01
CA PHE A 390 2.34 -1.46 8.89
C PHE A 390 2.28 -0.61 7.62
N ILE A 391 2.21 -1.23 6.44
CA ILE A 391 2.20 -0.50 5.16
C ILE A 391 1.02 0.48 5.10
N ALA A 392 -0.17 0.03 5.51
CA ALA A 392 -1.36 0.86 5.50
C ALA A 392 -1.26 2.05 6.47
N GLY A 393 -0.85 1.81 7.73
CA GLY A 393 -0.72 2.88 8.73
C GLY A 393 0.45 3.82 8.49
N PHE A 394 1.51 3.35 7.84
CA PHE A 394 2.72 4.13 7.60
C PHE A 394 2.56 5.17 6.49
N ASP A 395 2.27 4.74 5.25
CA ASP A 395 2.24 5.67 4.10
C ASP A 395 0.90 6.41 4.01
N SER A 396 -0.22 5.76 4.35
CA SER A 396 -1.53 6.38 4.15
C SER A 396 -1.84 7.47 5.18
N SER A 397 -1.65 7.19 6.48
CA SER A 397 -1.86 8.18 7.56
C SER A 397 -0.95 9.38 7.38
N SER A 398 0.36 9.17 7.16
CA SER A 398 1.30 10.26 6.95
C SER A 398 1.00 11.10 5.70
N THR A 399 0.43 10.51 4.64
CA THR A 399 -0.04 11.28 3.46
C THR A 399 -1.22 12.17 3.81
N LEU A 400 -2.22 11.63 4.51
CA LEU A 400 -3.36 12.41 5.00
C LEU A 400 -2.89 13.57 5.88
N MET A 401 -2.06 13.28 6.88
CA MET A 401 -1.50 14.27 7.79
C MET A 401 -0.73 15.37 7.05
N SER A 402 0.04 15.01 6.02
CA SER A 402 0.79 15.95 5.19
C SER A 402 -0.13 16.92 4.44
N PHE A 403 -1.20 16.42 3.80
CA PHE A 403 -2.16 17.28 3.10
C PHE A 403 -2.97 18.15 4.07
N VAL A 404 -3.39 17.61 5.21
CA VAL A 404 -4.12 18.39 6.23
C VAL A 404 -3.22 19.50 6.78
N ALA A 405 -1.99 19.19 7.19
CA ALA A 405 -1.04 20.17 7.70
C ALA A 405 -0.72 21.26 6.68
N HIS A 406 -0.61 20.88 5.39
CA HIS A 406 -0.40 21.82 4.31
C HIS A 406 -1.56 22.80 4.15
N GLU A 407 -2.80 22.30 4.10
CA GLU A 407 -3.99 23.15 4.02
C GLU A 407 -4.14 24.04 5.26
N ILE A 408 -3.84 23.53 6.46
CA ILE A 408 -3.85 24.33 7.69
C ILE A 408 -2.81 25.47 7.64
N ALA A 409 -1.62 25.21 7.08
CA ALA A 409 -0.57 26.22 7.02
C ALA A 409 -0.85 27.33 6.01
N ILE A 410 -1.48 27.02 4.86
CA ILE A 410 -1.80 28.00 3.82
C ILE A 410 -3.15 28.71 4.05
N ASN A 411 -3.95 28.27 5.03
CA ASN A 411 -5.21 28.91 5.44
C ASN A 411 -5.16 29.29 6.95
N PRO A 412 -4.57 30.45 7.31
CA PRO A 412 -4.36 30.86 8.70
C PRO A 412 -5.65 30.94 9.54
N ASP A 413 -6.78 31.32 8.93
CA ASP A 413 -8.09 31.41 9.58
C ASP A 413 -8.60 30.03 10.04
N ILE A 414 -8.34 28.98 9.25
CA ILE A 414 -8.65 27.60 9.62
C ILE A 414 -7.78 27.17 10.80
N GLN A 415 -6.49 27.52 10.78
CA GLN A 415 -5.57 27.18 11.87
C GLN A 415 -5.96 27.86 13.17
N GLU A 416 -6.34 29.14 13.13
CA GLU A 416 -6.81 29.89 14.30
C GLU A 416 -8.09 29.27 14.88
N LYS A 417 -9.09 28.96 14.04
CA LYS A 417 -10.32 28.29 14.49
C LYS A 417 -10.04 26.93 15.13
N LEU A 418 -9.12 26.14 14.57
CA LEU A 418 -8.70 24.86 15.16
C LEU A 418 -8.02 25.06 16.51
N GLN A 419 -7.11 26.02 16.61
CA GLN A 419 -6.42 26.35 17.87
C GLN A 419 -7.41 26.80 18.94
N ASN A 420 -8.41 27.61 18.60
CA ASN A 420 -9.48 28.02 19.52
C ASN A 420 -10.33 26.83 19.98
N GLU A 421 -10.68 25.89 19.09
CA GLU A 421 -11.38 24.65 19.47
C GLU A 421 -10.52 23.78 20.40
N ILE A 422 -9.22 23.67 20.13
CA ILE A 422 -8.25 22.93 20.96
C ILE A 422 -8.13 23.55 22.35
N ASP A 423 -7.96 24.87 22.44
CA ASP A 423 -7.79 25.59 23.71
C ASP A 423 -9.02 25.41 24.60
N LYS A 424 -10.22 25.48 24.02
CA LYS A 424 -11.46 25.20 24.76
C LYS A 424 -11.48 23.80 25.35
N ILE A 425 -11.09 22.78 24.58
CA ILE A 425 -11.01 21.41 25.08
C ILE A 425 -9.97 21.29 26.20
N LEU A 426 -8.83 21.98 26.09
CA LEU A 426 -7.79 21.98 27.12
C LEU A 426 -8.27 22.66 28.41
N GLU A 427 -9.06 23.72 28.30
CA GLU A 427 -9.71 24.40 29.43
C GLU A 427 -10.74 23.47 30.09
N ASP A 428 -11.69 22.93 29.32
CA ASP A 428 -12.77 22.05 29.78
C ASP A 428 -12.25 20.76 30.45
N THR A 429 -11.05 20.31 30.10
CA THR A 429 -10.44 19.07 30.59
C THR A 429 -9.24 19.27 31.52
N ASN A 430 -8.95 20.51 31.91
CA ASN A 430 -7.77 20.88 32.72
C ASN A 430 -6.45 20.27 32.17
N GLY A 431 -6.28 20.31 30.86
CA GLY A 431 -5.11 19.80 30.14
C GLY A 431 -5.02 18.28 29.98
N LYS A 432 -6.04 17.51 30.37
CA LYS A 432 -6.06 16.05 30.27
C LYS A 432 -7.24 15.57 29.42
N PRO A 433 -7.20 15.78 28.09
CA PRO A 433 -8.30 15.42 27.21
C PRO A 433 -8.48 13.90 27.15
N SER A 434 -9.75 13.46 27.13
CA SER A 434 -10.11 12.05 26.92
C SER A 434 -10.21 11.70 25.43
N TYR A 435 -10.34 10.40 25.13
CA TYR A 435 -10.68 9.91 23.80
C TYR A 435 -11.92 10.62 23.24
N GLU A 436 -13.00 10.70 24.05
CA GLU A 436 -14.27 11.32 23.67
C GLU A 436 -14.11 12.82 23.37
N ALA A 437 -13.31 13.53 24.17
CA ALA A 437 -13.08 14.97 23.99
C ALA A 437 -12.43 15.27 22.64
N ILE A 438 -11.32 14.61 22.30
CA ILE A 438 -10.63 14.81 21.02
C ILE A 438 -11.47 14.30 19.85
N ASN A 439 -12.08 13.12 19.98
CA ASN A 439 -12.87 12.54 18.90
C ASN A 439 -14.16 13.33 18.62
N GLY A 440 -14.68 14.07 19.61
CA GLY A 440 -15.87 14.91 19.52
C GLY A 440 -15.66 16.30 18.91
N MET A 441 -14.41 16.71 18.65
CA MET A 441 -14.08 18.03 18.07
C MET A 441 -14.68 18.20 16.68
N LYS A 442 -15.63 19.11 16.53
CA LYS A 442 -16.44 19.23 15.31
C LYS A 442 -15.63 19.85 14.17
N TYR A 443 -14.86 20.91 14.44
CA TYR A 443 -14.11 21.60 13.41
C TYR A 443 -12.90 20.80 12.95
N LEU A 444 -12.16 20.20 13.88
CA LEU A 444 -11.07 19.25 13.56
C LEU A 444 -11.56 18.10 12.66
N ASN A 445 -12.71 17.51 12.98
CA ASN A 445 -13.34 16.49 12.15
C ASN A 445 -13.67 17.00 10.74
N ALA A 446 -14.21 18.21 10.64
CA ALA A 446 -14.57 18.82 9.37
C ALA A 446 -13.34 19.10 8.49
N VAL A 447 -12.24 19.58 9.07
CA VAL A 447 -10.97 19.84 8.38
C VAL A 447 -10.36 18.55 7.83
N ILE A 448 -10.31 17.48 8.64
CA ILE A 448 -9.77 16.18 8.19
C ILE A 448 -10.62 15.60 7.06
N ASN A 449 -11.95 15.69 7.15
CA ASN A 449 -12.84 15.20 6.11
C ASN A 449 -12.73 16.01 4.81
N GLU A 450 -12.61 17.34 4.89
CA GLU A 450 -12.40 18.16 3.69
C GLU A 450 -11.04 17.87 3.03
N ALA A 451 -10.00 17.58 3.81
CA ALA A 451 -8.74 17.10 3.25
C ALA A 451 -8.87 15.73 2.57
N LEU A 452 -9.62 14.79 3.15
CA LEU A 452 -9.88 13.50 2.51
C LEU A 452 -10.78 13.62 1.27
N ARG A 453 -11.65 14.62 1.21
CA ARG A 453 -12.46 14.94 0.01
C ARG A 453 -11.55 15.45 -1.11
N LYS A 454 -10.73 16.46 -0.81
CA LYS A 454 -9.85 17.11 -1.79
C LYS A 454 -8.62 16.26 -2.15
N TYR A 455 -8.15 15.43 -1.23
CA TYR A 455 -6.95 14.60 -1.37
C TYR A 455 -7.17 13.17 -0.85
N PRO A 456 -8.07 12.39 -1.47
CA PRO A 456 -8.23 10.98 -1.10
C PRO A 456 -6.93 10.24 -1.35
N VAL A 457 -6.30 9.72 -0.28
CA VAL A 457 -4.98 9.06 -0.33
C VAL A 457 -4.91 8.00 -1.43
N GLN A 458 -6.02 7.28 -1.63
CA GLN A 458 -6.25 6.36 -2.72
C GLN A 458 -7.23 6.99 -3.74
N PRO A 459 -6.78 7.48 -4.91
CA PRO A 459 -7.63 8.16 -5.89
C PRO A 459 -8.70 7.28 -6.54
N MET A 460 -8.54 5.96 -6.46
CA MET A 460 -9.40 4.98 -7.09
C MET A 460 -9.34 3.66 -6.32
N THR A 461 -10.50 3.00 -6.19
CA THR A 461 -10.59 1.61 -5.75
C THR A 461 -11.19 0.75 -6.85
N ASP A 462 -11.02 -0.55 -6.76
CA ASP A 462 -11.43 -1.51 -7.77
C ASP A 462 -12.29 -2.63 -7.19
N ARG A 463 -12.97 -3.37 -8.06
CA ARG A 463 -13.58 -4.67 -7.77
C ARG A 463 -13.37 -5.62 -8.94
N VAL A 464 -13.29 -6.92 -8.67
CA VAL A 464 -13.24 -7.98 -9.68
C VAL A 464 -14.59 -8.66 -9.74
N CYS A 465 -15.15 -8.76 -10.95
CA CYS A 465 -16.35 -9.53 -11.24
C CYS A 465 -16.04 -11.03 -11.14
N VAL A 466 -16.69 -11.76 -10.23
CA VAL A 466 -16.44 -13.20 -10.02
C VAL A 466 -17.49 -14.11 -10.67
N LYS A 467 -18.50 -13.51 -11.31
CA LYS A 467 -19.53 -14.21 -12.08
C LYS A 467 -20.17 -13.21 -13.05
N ASP A 468 -20.62 -13.69 -14.21
CA ASP A 468 -21.31 -12.87 -15.19
C ASP A 468 -22.43 -12.03 -14.54
N PHE A 469 -22.42 -10.72 -14.82
CA PHE A 469 -23.32 -9.75 -14.17
C PHE A 469 -23.80 -8.70 -15.17
N GLU A 470 -25.11 -8.49 -15.25
CA GLU A 470 -25.69 -7.47 -16.12
C GLU A 470 -25.74 -6.12 -15.40
N LEU A 471 -24.95 -5.15 -15.89
CA LEU A 471 -25.06 -3.77 -15.47
C LEU A 471 -26.25 -3.10 -16.16
N PRO A 472 -26.94 -2.16 -15.49
CA PRO A 472 -28.01 -1.40 -16.12
C PRO A 472 -27.50 -0.61 -17.33
N SER A 473 -28.40 -0.07 -18.14
CA SER A 473 -28.05 0.82 -19.25
C SER A 473 -27.17 2.00 -18.79
N THR A 474 -26.02 2.21 -19.44
CA THR A 474 -25.13 3.33 -19.13
C THR A 474 -25.72 4.68 -19.51
N LEU A 475 -26.50 4.71 -20.59
CA LEU A 475 -27.21 5.86 -21.14
C LEU A 475 -28.64 5.44 -21.52
N PRO A 476 -29.61 6.37 -21.61
CA PRO A 476 -31.01 6.03 -21.89
C PRO A 476 -31.24 5.15 -23.15
N ASN A 477 -30.41 5.33 -24.19
CA ASN A 477 -30.54 4.63 -25.47
C ASN A 477 -29.54 3.48 -25.66
N VAL A 478 -28.84 3.07 -24.61
CA VAL A 478 -27.85 1.98 -24.65
C VAL A 478 -28.42 0.78 -23.91
N LYS A 479 -28.24 -0.43 -24.45
CA LYS A 479 -28.71 -1.65 -23.78
C LYS A 479 -27.92 -1.92 -22.49
N PRO A 480 -28.49 -2.68 -21.53
CA PRO A 480 -27.71 -3.23 -20.42
C PRO A 480 -26.45 -3.95 -20.92
N TYR A 481 -25.38 -3.90 -20.13
CA TYR A 481 -24.09 -4.47 -20.49
C TYR A 481 -23.77 -5.67 -19.63
N LEU A 482 -23.53 -6.82 -20.27
CA LEU A 482 -23.09 -8.03 -19.58
C LEU A 482 -21.60 -7.95 -19.28
N VAL A 483 -21.28 -7.68 -18.02
CA VAL A 483 -19.92 -7.76 -17.49
C VAL A 483 -19.57 -9.23 -17.31
N LYS A 484 -18.50 -9.67 -17.97
CA LYS A 484 -18.01 -11.05 -17.87
C LYS A 484 -17.18 -11.26 -16.62
N GLU A 485 -17.20 -12.49 -16.10
CA GLU A 485 -16.28 -12.92 -15.05
C GLU A 485 -14.82 -12.52 -15.39
N GLY A 486 -14.10 -12.05 -14.38
CA GLY A 486 -12.74 -11.53 -14.48
C GLY A 486 -12.64 -10.06 -14.89
N THR A 487 -13.73 -9.42 -15.34
CA THR A 487 -13.74 -7.98 -15.65
C THR A 487 -13.51 -7.15 -14.39
N ILE A 488 -12.71 -6.10 -14.51
CA ILE A 488 -12.39 -5.19 -13.40
C ILE A 488 -13.31 -3.97 -13.46
N LEU A 489 -13.85 -3.58 -12.31
CA LEU A 489 -14.64 -2.37 -12.14
C LEU A 489 -13.82 -1.35 -11.35
N PHE A 490 -13.68 -0.14 -11.88
CA PHE A 490 -13.00 0.96 -11.22
C PHE A 490 -14.00 1.96 -10.66
N ILE A 491 -13.75 2.41 -9.43
CA ILE A 491 -14.50 3.45 -8.73
C ILE A 491 -13.56 4.67 -8.59
N PRO A 492 -13.77 5.74 -9.38
CA PRO A 492 -12.87 6.89 -9.48
C PRO A 492 -13.12 7.90 -8.34
N ILE A 493 -12.68 7.56 -7.12
CA ILE A 493 -12.91 8.33 -5.88
C ILE A 493 -12.50 9.80 -6.04
N TYR A 494 -11.29 10.07 -6.54
CA TYR A 494 -10.79 11.44 -6.71
C TYR A 494 -11.69 12.27 -7.61
N ALA A 495 -12.12 11.70 -8.75
CA ALA A 495 -12.95 12.42 -9.71
C ALA A 495 -14.36 12.69 -9.15
N LEU A 496 -14.96 11.70 -8.48
CA LEU A 496 -16.26 11.85 -7.81
C LEU A 496 -16.25 12.96 -6.76
N GLN A 497 -15.20 13.00 -5.94
CA GLN A 497 -15.06 14.00 -4.88
C GLN A 497 -14.68 15.41 -5.39
N HIS A 498 -14.33 15.54 -6.67
CA HIS A 498 -14.08 16.81 -7.36
C HIS A 498 -15.13 17.15 -8.41
N ASP A 499 -16.19 16.36 -8.53
CA ASP A 499 -17.28 16.69 -9.44
C ASP A 499 -18.13 17.81 -8.83
N PRO A 500 -18.24 18.99 -9.49
CA PRO A 500 -19.06 20.10 -8.99
C PRO A 500 -20.55 19.74 -8.84
N LYS A 501 -21.03 18.67 -9.50
CA LYS A 501 -22.38 18.11 -9.29
C LYS A 501 -22.60 17.66 -7.85
N TYR A 502 -21.57 17.11 -7.20
CA TYR A 502 -21.64 16.62 -5.83
C TYR A 502 -20.90 17.52 -4.83
N PHE A 503 -19.95 18.33 -5.27
CA PHE A 503 -19.21 19.24 -4.39
C PHE A 503 -19.03 20.60 -5.08
N PRO A 504 -19.95 21.56 -4.87
CA PRO A 504 -19.86 22.89 -5.48
C PRO A 504 -18.55 23.59 -5.11
N GLU A 505 -17.87 24.25 -6.05
CA GLU A 505 -16.52 24.81 -5.83
C GLU A 505 -15.50 23.76 -5.30
N PRO A 506 -15.30 22.64 -6.02
CA PRO A 506 -14.59 21.47 -5.52
C PRO A 506 -13.10 21.72 -5.23
N ASP A 507 -12.51 22.76 -5.80
CA ASP A 507 -11.08 23.10 -5.62
C ASP A 507 -10.83 23.97 -4.37
N LYS A 508 -11.86 24.60 -3.80
CA LYS A 508 -11.75 25.37 -2.55
C LYS A 508 -11.76 24.44 -1.36
N PHE A 509 -10.82 24.65 -0.42
CA PHE A 509 -10.78 23.92 0.84
C PHE A 509 -11.77 24.58 1.82
N LYS A 510 -12.93 23.93 2.04
CA LYS A 510 -14.01 24.46 2.87
C LYS A 510 -14.49 23.41 3.89
N PRO A 511 -13.91 23.36 5.11
CA PRO A 511 -14.30 22.42 6.16
C PRO A 511 -15.80 22.43 6.46
N GLU A 512 -16.45 23.59 6.39
CA GLU A 512 -17.85 23.80 6.75
C GLU A 512 -18.82 22.95 5.92
N ARG A 513 -18.39 22.37 4.78
CA ARG A 513 -19.15 21.37 4.01
C ARG A 513 -19.53 20.13 4.83
N PHE A 514 -18.78 19.83 5.88
CA PHE A 514 -18.95 18.65 6.71
C PHE A 514 -19.72 18.91 8.01
N PHE A 515 -20.31 20.09 8.18
CA PHE A 515 -21.22 20.37 9.29
C PHE A 515 -22.60 19.75 9.09
N ASP A 516 -23.14 19.86 7.88
CA ASP A 516 -24.46 19.33 7.52
C ASP A 516 -24.33 18.13 6.60
N LYS A 517 -25.14 17.08 6.84
CA LYS A 517 -25.18 15.90 5.97
C LYS A 517 -26.11 16.15 4.78
N GLY A 518 -25.56 16.62 3.66
CA GLY A 518 -26.28 16.78 2.39
C GLY A 518 -26.12 15.61 1.39
N ASP A 519 -26.65 15.77 0.18
CA ASP A 519 -26.55 14.76 -0.90
C ASP A 519 -25.10 14.48 -1.35
N ASN A 520 -24.20 15.44 -1.12
CA ASN A 520 -22.76 15.36 -1.44
C ASN A 520 -22.09 14.11 -0.83
N PHE A 521 -22.59 13.61 0.30
CA PHE A 521 -22.07 12.43 0.98
C PHE A 521 -22.25 11.14 0.16
N ASN A 522 -23.16 11.14 -0.82
CA ASN A 522 -23.31 10.02 -1.76
C ASN A 522 -22.12 9.89 -2.71
N ALA A 523 -21.22 10.88 -2.82
CA ALA A 523 -20.02 10.79 -3.66
C ALA A 523 -18.71 10.86 -2.83
N TYR A 524 -18.79 10.67 -1.52
CA TYR A 524 -17.66 10.73 -0.60
C TYR A 524 -17.19 9.33 -0.17
N TYR A 525 -16.05 8.88 -0.68
CA TYR A 525 -15.56 7.51 -0.50
C TYR A 525 -14.07 7.40 -0.14
N PRO A 526 -13.53 8.22 0.78
CA PRO A 526 -12.09 8.24 1.05
C PRO A 526 -11.55 6.91 1.63
N PHE A 527 -12.44 6.08 2.18
CA PHE A 527 -12.13 4.77 2.75
C PHE A 527 -12.79 3.61 1.98
N GLY A 528 -13.31 3.88 0.78
CA GLY A 528 -14.16 2.95 0.04
C GLY A 528 -15.53 2.72 0.70
N LEU A 529 -16.21 1.66 0.29
CA LEU A 529 -17.57 1.34 0.72
C LEU A 529 -17.84 -0.17 0.75
N GLY A 530 -18.92 -0.56 1.43
CA GLY A 530 -19.38 -1.94 1.55
C GLY A 530 -18.46 -2.82 2.41
N PRO A 531 -18.63 -4.16 2.35
CA PRO A 531 -17.85 -5.10 3.17
C PRO A 531 -16.32 -4.99 3.02
N ARG A 532 -15.84 -4.54 1.85
CA ARG A 532 -14.43 -4.29 1.54
C ARG A 532 -13.93 -2.89 1.90
N MET A 533 -14.72 -2.05 2.58
CA MET A 533 -14.27 -0.74 3.07
C MET A 533 -13.03 -0.88 3.98
N CYS A 534 -12.20 0.16 4.04
CA CYS A 534 -10.99 0.16 4.87
C CYS A 534 -11.31 -0.24 6.32
N ILE A 535 -10.61 -1.25 6.84
CA ILE A 535 -10.78 -1.74 8.20
C ILE A 535 -10.26 -0.74 9.24
N GLY A 536 -9.18 -0.03 8.89
CA GLY A 536 -8.46 0.92 9.74
C GLY A 536 -9.01 2.34 9.70
N ASN A 537 -10.17 2.60 9.10
CA ASN A 537 -10.69 3.97 8.94
C ASN A 537 -10.79 4.74 10.27
N ARG A 538 -11.26 4.07 11.33
CA ARG A 538 -11.39 4.68 12.67
C ARG A 538 -10.04 5.00 13.26
N PHE A 539 -9.09 4.08 13.12
CA PHE A 539 -7.72 4.23 13.60
C PHE A 539 -7.03 5.40 12.90
N ALA A 540 -6.99 5.42 11.57
CA ALA A 540 -6.30 6.46 10.79
C ALA A 540 -6.86 7.87 11.06
N LEU A 541 -8.19 7.99 11.15
CA LEU A 541 -8.82 9.26 11.50
C LEU A 541 -8.49 9.67 12.94
N PHE A 542 -8.51 8.73 13.88
CA PHE A 542 -8.25 9.02 15.28
C PHE A 542 -6.78 9.38 15.54
N GLU A 543 -5.85 8.61 14.99
CA GLU A 543 -4.41 8.91 14.96
C GLU A 543 -4.16 10.34 14.45
N THR A 544 -4.77 10.70 13.32
CA THR A 544 -4.63 12.04 12.73
C THR A 544 -5.17 13.14 13.65
N ARG A 545 -6.31 12.92 14.31
CA ARG A 545 -6.87 13.90 15.26
C ARG A 545 -5.96 14.12 16.46
N VAL A 546 -5.49 13.04 17.08
CA VAL A 546 -4.62 13.12 18.26
C VAL A 546 -3.31 13.83 17.88
N MET A 547 -2.70 13.47 16.76
CA MET A 547 -1.53 14.16 16.23
C MET A 547 -1.76 15.66 16.08
N LEU A 548 -2.80 16.07 15.35
CA LEU A 548 -3.09 17.49 15.08
C LEU A 548 -3.41 18.26 16.35
N PHE A 549 -4.16 17.64 17.28
CA PHE A 549 -4.48 18.22 18.59
C PHE A 549 -3.19 18.57 19.35
N HIS A 550 -2.29 17.60 19.53
CA HIS A 550 -1.06 17.81 20.30
C HIS A 550 -0.07 18.74 19.61
N LEU A 551 0.01 18.67 18.28
CA LEU A 551 0.86 19.53 17.45
C LEU A 551 0.40 20.99 17.51
N LEU A 552 -0.87 21.28 17.22
CA LEU A 552 -1.40 22.65 17.14
C LEU A 552 -1.63 23.29 18.52
N ALA A 553 -1.74 22.49 19.58
CA ALA A 553 -1.72 22.98 20.96
C ALA A 553 -0.37 23.66 21.32
N ARG A 554 0.74 23.21 20.72
CA ARG A 554 2.11 23.64 21.05
C ARG A 554 2.78 24.47 19.97
N CYS A 555 2.43 24.22 18.71
CA CYS A 555 3.11 24.77 17.55
C CYS A 555 2.14 25.50 16.62
N GLN A 556 2.71 26.39 15.82
CA GLN A 556 2.08 27.01 14.67
C GLN A 556 2.77 26.50 13.40
N LEU A 557 1.97 26.13 12.40
CA LEU A 557 2.42 25.73 11.08
C LEU A 557 2.41 26.96 10.17
N LYS A 558 3.57 27.33 9.63
CA LYS A 558 3.73 28.47 8.72
C LYS A 558 4.23 28.00 7.35
N PRO A 559 3.79 28.64 6.26
CA PRO A 559 4.44 28.45 4.97
C PRO A 559 5.89 28.98 5.03
N CYS A 560 6.76 28.40 4.22
CA CYS A 560 8.14 28.83 4.00
C CYS A 560 8.38 29.01 2.49
N GLU A 561 9.58 29.43 2.10
CA GLU A 561 9.94 29.66 0.69
C GLU A 561 9.73 28.44 -0.22
N LYS A 562 9.79 27.22 0.34
CA LYS A 562 9.58 25.95 -0.38
C LYS A 562 8.10 25.52 -0.41
N THR A 563 7.22 26.18 0.34
CA THR A 563 5.80 25.83 0.40
C THR A 563 5.10 26.25 -0.90
N SER A 564 4.52 25.29 -1.61
CA SER A 564 3.70 25.59 -2.78
C SER A 564 2.31 26.06 -2.35
N THR A 565 1.88 27.24 -2.77
CA THR A 565 0.51 27.73 -2.50
C THR A 565 -0.55 27.04 -3.37
N SER A 566 -0.12 26.36 -4.44
CA SER A 566 -0.99 25.57 -5.32
C SER A 566 -0.53 24.11 -5.32
N VAL A 567 -1.40 23.21 -4.86
CA VAL A 567 -1.10 21.77 -4.85
C VAL A 567 -1.08 21.24 -6.28
N LYS A 568 0.10 20.82 -6.73
CA LYS A 568 0.30 20.07 -7.98
C LYS A 568 0.73 18.67 -7.63
N PHE A 569 0.17 17.65 -8.26
CA PHE A 569 0.52 16.27 -7.95
C PHE A 569 1.81 15.83 -8.67
N GLN A 570 2.57 14.96 -7.99
CA GLN A 570 3.71 14.29 -8.58
C GLN A 570 3.25 13.39 -9.74
N LYS A 571 4.03 13.40 -10.81
CA LYS A 571 3.80 12.58 -12.00
C LYS A 571 4.49 11.23 -11.81
N GLY A 572 3.82 10.16 -12.23
CA GLY A 572 4.32 8.79 -12.10
C GLY A 572 4.10 8.22 -10.71
N GLY A 573 3.81 6.91 -10.63
CA GLY A 573 3.36 6.23 -9.40
C GLY A 573 1.84 6.20 -9.26
N PHE A 574 1.36 5.54 -8.21
CA PHE A 574 -0.07 5.31 -7.94
C PHE A 574 -0.61 6.05 -6.71
N SER A 575 0.28 6.59 -5.86
CA SER A 575 -0.11 7.28 -4.62
C SER A 575 -0.34 8.78 -4.85
N MET A 576 -1.19 9.39 -4.02
CA MET A 576 -1.32 10.85 -3.95
C MET A 576 -0.08 11.48 -3.33
N ARG A 577 0.73 12.18 -4.14
CA ARG A 577 1.92 12.90 -3.66
C ARG A 577 1.96 14.30 -4.24
N MET A 578 2.36 15.28 -3.43
CA MET A 578 2.55 16.65 -3.90
C MET A 578 3.91 16.80 -4.58
N LYS A 579 3.93 17.43 -5.75
CA LYS A 579 5.16 17.77 -6.46
C LYS A 579 5.95 18.78 -5.62
N GLY A 580 7.21 18.47 -5.34
CA GLY A 580 8.09 19.30 -4.53
C GLY A 580 8.10 18.98 -3.03
N GLY A 581 7.20 18.09 -2.56
CA GLY A 581 7.11 17.71 -1.16
C GLY A 581 6.34 18.72 -0.30
N PHE A 582 6.08 18.37 0.95
CA PHE A 582 5.26 19.14 1.89
C PHE A 582 6.16 19.96 2.82
N TRP A 583 6.78 21.03 2.31
CA TRP A 583 7.66 21.86 3.13
C TRP A 583 6.88 22.87 3.95
N LEU A 584 7.10 22.90 5.26
CA LEU A 584 6.52 23.87 6.19
C LEU A 584 7.56 24.31 7.22
N SER A 585 7.34 25.47 7.84
CA SER A 585 8.04 25.92 9.04
C SER A 585 7.19 25.64 10.28
N ILE A 586 7.72 24.87 11.22
CA ILE A 586 7.06 24.60 12.51
C ILE A 586 7.68 25.49 13.57
N VAL A 587 6.88 26.39 14.16
CA VAL A 587 7.36 27.31 15.20
C VAL A 587 6.57 27.10 16.50
N PRO A 588 7.18 27.31 17.67
CA PRO A 588 6.43 27.35 18.93
C PRO A 588 5.28 28.36 18.84
N ARG A 589 4.12 27.98 19.38
CA ARG A 589 2.95 28.86 19.45
C ARG A 589 3.19 29.95 20.50
N GLU A 590 3.00 31.21 20.12
CA GLU A 590 3.21 32.36 21.02
C GLU A 590 2.22 32.36 22.19
N ASN A 591 0.96 32.01 21.91
CA ASN A 591 -0.13 31.97 22.90
C ASN A 591 -0.54 30.52 23.21
N ALA A 592 0.41 29.67 23.60
CA ALA A 592 0.10 28.29 24.01
C ALA A 592 -0.72 28.27 25.31
N HIS A 593 -1.75 27.43 25.39
CA HIS A 593 -2.61 27.33 26.57
C HIS A 593 -1.79 26.96 27.83
N PRO A 594 -2.01 27.59 29.00
CA PRO A 594 -1.17 27.41 30.18
C PRO A 594 -1.03 25.96 30.67
N THR A 595 -2.04 25.13 30.47
CA THR A 595 -2.01 23.71 30.86
C THR A 595 -0.98 22.90 30.06
N VAL A 596 -0.68 23.32 28.83
CA VAL A 596 0.34 22.72 27.96
C VAL A 596 1.74 23.18 28.36
N VAL A 597 1.87 24.44 28.80
CA VAL A 597 3.14 25.03 29.26
C VAL A 597 3.59 24.44 30.60
N LYS A 598 2.66 24.14 31.52
CA LYS A 598 2.95 23.54 32.84
C LYS A 598 3.44 22.09 32.77
N THR A 599 3.02 21.32 31.76
CA THR A 599 3.47 19.92 31.59
C THR A 599 4.97 19.86 31.27
N ASN A 600 5.48 20.84 30.51
CA ASN A 600 6.89 20.91 30.13
C ASN A 600 7.85 21.20 31.30
N GLN A 601 7.36 21.83 32.38
CA GLN A 601 8.17 22.11 33.58
C GLN A 601 8.14 20.97 34.62
N SER A 602 7.19 20.04 34.50
CA SER A 602 6.97 18.96 35.48
C SER A 602 7.29 17.54 34.96
N GLY A 603 7.60 17.37 33.67
CA GLY A 603 7.81 16.08 33.03
C GLY A 603 9.25 15.52 33.05
N GLN A 604 9.88 15.37 34.21
CA GLN A 604 10.79 14.23 34.41
C GLN A 604 9.90 13.02 34.69
N PHE A 605 9.44 12.35 33.62
CA PHE A 605 8.86 11.02 33.78
C PHE A 605 9.97 10.10 34.27
N GLN A 606 9.94 9.76 35.55
CA GLN A 606 10.70 8.63 36.06
C GLN A 606 10.24 7.38 35.29
N ILE A 607 11.09 6.91 34.40
CA ILE A 607 11.00 5.60 33.80
C ILE A 607 11.11 4.59 34.96
N SER A 608 9.98 4.03 35.38
CA SER A 608 10.02 2.79 36.17
C SER A 608 10.53 1.69 35.24
N LYS A 609 11.68 1.13 35.61
CA LYS A 609 12.39 0.04 34.93
C LYS A 609 11.51 -1.15 34.57
#